data_AF-A0A2V5WNI6-F1
#
_entry.id   AF-A0A2V5WNI6-F1
#
_cell.length_a   1.000
_cell.length_b   1.000
_cell.length_c   1.000
_cell.angle_alpha   90.00
_cell.angle_beta   90.00
_cell.angle_gamma   90.00
#
_symmetry.space_group_name_H-M   'P 1'
#
loop_
_entity.id
_entity.type
_entity.pdbx_description
1 polymer ?
#
loop_
_entity_poly.entity_id
_entity_poly.type
_entity_poly.pdbx_seq_one_letter_code
_entity_poly.pdbx_strand_id
1 'polypeptide(L)'
;DESEEWLRTHVSKLASSASEKLGKRIEFKPTEVLANADYCKAGYGVLTEAEREAIQLFAKHEGLLLDPVYTGRAAAGMIDLIREKFFKDETVLFLHTGGQPALFADEYANKI
;
A
#
# COMPACT_ATOMS: atom_id res chain seq x y z
N ASP A 1 5.71 10.24 7.98
CA ASP A 1 6.18 9.66 6.72
C ASP A 1 6.19 10.74 5.64
N GLU A 2 6.63 10.42 4.43
CA GLU A 2 6.73 11.35 3.29
C GLU A 2 5.38 11.99 2.90
N SER A 3 5.42 13.21 2.34
CA SER A 3 4.21 13.93 1.92
C SER A 3 3.63 13.39 0.60
N GLU A 4 2.34 13.64 0.34
CA GLU A 4 1.71 13.29 -0.95
C GLU A 4 2.44 13.96 -2.13
N GLU A 5 2.83 15.23 -1.98
CA GLU A 5 3.59 15.97 -3.00
C GLU A 5 4.95 15.31 -3.31
N TRP A 6 5.64 14.86 -2.26
CA TRP A 6 6.89 14.12 -2.40
C TRP A 6 6.67 12.81 -3.12
N LEU A 7 5.67 12.01 -2.71
CA LEU A 7 5.34 10.71 -3.31
C LEU A 7 5.04 10.86 -4.79
N ARG A 8 4.19 11.82 -5.16
CA ARG A 8 3.82 12.08 -6.57
C ARG A 8 5.03 12.46 -7.41
N THR A 9 5.88 13.33 -6.87
CA THR A 9 7.11 13.77 -7.56
C THR A 9 8.11 12.62 -7.71
N HIS A 10 8.27 11.81 -6.67
CA HIS A 10 9.23 10.71 -6.65
C HIS A 10 8.78 9.57 -7.58
N VAL A 11 7.52 9.14 -7.47
CA VAL A 11 6.94 8.07 -8.27
C VAL A 11 6.89 8.44 -9.75
N SER A 12 6.55 9.68 -10.11
CA SER A 12 6.50 10.08 -11.54
C SER A 12 7.87 9.99 -12.20
N LYS A 13 8.94 10.37 -11.48
CA LYS A 13 10.32 10.20 -11.94
C LYS A 13 10.69 8.73 -12.09
N LEU A 14 10.39 7.90 -11.08
CA LEU A 14 10.66 6.46 -11.13
C LEU A 14 9.93 5.77 -12.29
N ALA A 15 8.64 6.08 -12.49
CA ALA A 15 7.84 5.53 -13.58
C ALA A 15 8.41 5.93 -14.96
N SER A 16 8.82 7.19 -15.12
CA SER A 16 9.42 7.67 -16.36
C SER A 16 10.74 6.96 -16.66
N SER A 17 11.62 6.82 -15.66
CA SER A 17 12.87 6.07 -15.79
C SER A 17 12.65 4.58 -16.01
N ALA A 18 11.65 3.97 -15.38
CA ALA A 18 11.33 2.56 -15.57
C ALA A 18 10.83 2.28 -17.00
N SER A 19 10.08 3.20 -17.60
CA SER A 19 9.54 3.05 -18.97
C SER A 19 10.63 2.87 -20.03
N GLU A 20 11.82 3.44 -19.82
CA GLU A 20 12.97 3.31 -20.73
C GLU A 20 13.46 1.85 -20.85
N LYS A 21 13.21 1.03 -19.83
CA LYS A 21 13.52 -0.41 -19.87
C LYS A 21 12.54 -1.21 -20.72
N LEU A 22 11.38 -0.63 -21.04
CA LEU A 22 10.30 -1.26 -21.81
C LEU A 22 10.21 -0.73 -23.25
N GLY A 23 10.95 0.33 -23.59
CA GLY A 23 10.98 0.90 -24.93
C GLY A 23 11.21 2.41 -24.92
N LYS A 24 10.44 3.14 -25.76
CA LYS A 24 10.51 4.60 -25.80
C LYS A 24 10.06 5.16 -24.45
N ARG A 25 10.83 6.10 -23.90
CA ARG A 25 10.48 6.82 -22.67
C ARG A 25 9.07 7.40 -22.76
N ILE A 26 8.29 7.10 -21.73
CA ILE A 26 7.02 7.76 -21.42
C ILE A 26 7.31 8.75 -20.30
N GLU A 27 6.93 10.01 -20.48
CA GLU A 27 7.09 11.04 -19.45
C GLU A 27 5.82 11.11 -18.60
N PHE A 28 5.94 10.78 -17.31
CA PHE A 28 4.87 10.88 -16.32
C PHE A 28 5.05 12.12 -15.45
N LYS A 29 4.01 12.93 -15.33
CA LYS A 29 3.96 14.13 -14.50
C LYS A 29 3.50 13.78 -13.08
N PRO A 30 3.91 14.54 -12.05
CA PRO A 30 3.39 14.35 -10.68
C PRO A 30 1.86 14.44 -10.60
N THR A 31 1.24 15.24 -11.49
CA THR A 31 -0.21 15.37 -11.58
C THR A 31 -0.93 14.10 -12.03
N GLU A 32 -0.23 13.21 -12.73
CA GLU A 32 -0.76 11.93 -13.23
C GLU A 32 -0.58 10.78 -12.22
N VAL A 33 0.19 11.00 -11.15
CA VAL A 33 0.33 10.04 -10.06
C VAL A 33 -0.75 10.30 -9.02
N LEU A 34 -1.53 9.27 -8.72
CA LEU A 34 -2.43 9.24 -7.58
C LEU A 34 -1.68 8.63 -6.39
N ALA A 35 -1.59 9.37 -5.30
CA ALA A 35 -1.01 8.91 -4.04
C ALA A 35 -1.94 9.31 -2.90
N ASN A 36 -2.05 8.48 -1.88
CA ASN A 36 -2.79 8.79 -0.66
C ASN A 36 -1.86 8.59 0.53
N ALA A 37 -1.43 9.70 1.15
CA ALA A 37 -0.51 9.69 2.29
C ALA A 37 -1.25 9.61 3.64
N ASP A 38 -2.59 9.62 3.67
CA ASP A 38 -3.36 9.66 4.92
C ASP A 38 -3.16 8.41 5.78
N TYR A 39 -2.89 7.26 5.14
CA TYR A 39 -2.63 5.98 5.81
C TYR A 39 -1.17 5.82 6.29
N CYS A 40 -0.30 6.80 6.01
CA CYS A 40 1.13 6.72 6.36
C CYS A 40 1.50 7.53 7.63
N LYS A 41 0.54 8.18 8.28
CA LYS A 41 0.78 9.11 9.40
C LYS A 41 1.51 8.47 10.59
N ALA A 42 1.27 7.17 10.84
CA ALA A 42 1.93 6.42 11.91
C ALA A 42 3.46 6.29 11.71
N GLY A 43 3.94 6.46 10.47
CA GLY A 43 5.35 6.30 10.12
C GLY A 43 5.70 4.90 9.64
N TYR A 44 6.89 4.79 9.05
CA TYR A 44 7.40 3.54 8.47
C TYR A 44 7.63 2.46 9.54
N GLY A 45 7.18 1.24 9.27
CA GLY A 45 7.31 0.09 10.18
C GLY A 45 6.36 0.10 11.38
N VAL A 46 5.60 1.18 11.61
CA VAL A 46 4.70 1.26 12.76
C VAL A 46 3.40 0.50 12.46
N LEU A 47 3.19 -0.63 13.14
CA LEU A 47 1.98 -1.45 13.04
C LEU A 47 0.84 -0.86 13.89
N THR A 48 -0.28 -0.47 13.25
CA THR A 48 -1.49 0.04 13.92
C THR A 48 -2.61 -1.00 13.92
N GLU A 49 -3.73 -0.67 14.57
CA GLU A 49 -4.93 -1.54 14.56
C GLU A 49 -5.52 -1.72 13.15
N ALA A 50 -5.37 -0.73 12.27
CA ALA A 50 -5.91 -0.81 10.92
C ALA A 50 -5.17 -1.90 10.10
N GLU A 51 -3.84 -1.96 10.21
CA GLU A 51 -3.08 -3.04 9.58
C GLU A 51 -3.36 -4.40 10.22
N ARG A 52 -3.49 -4.47 11.56
CA ARG A 52 -3.89 -5.72 12.24
C ARG A 52 -5.22 -6.23 11.73
N GLU A 53 -6.23 -5.38 11.66
CA GLU A 53 -7.56 -5.72 11.13
C GLU A 53 -7.45 -6.26 9.71
N ALA A 54 -6.72 -5.55 8.82
CA ALA A 54 -6.56 -5.95 7.43
C ALA A 54 -5.87 -7.32 7.28
N ILE A 55 -4.79 -7.55 8.03
CA ILE A 55 -4.06 -8.83 8.03
C ILE A 55 -4.99 -9.97 8.50
N GLN A 56 -5.73 -9.76 9.59
CA GLN A 56 -6.66 -10.76 10.12
C GLN A 56 -7.82 -11.06 9.16
N LEU A 57 -8.38 -10.04 8.50
CA LEU A 57 -9.46 -10.23 7.53
C LEU A 57 -9.00 -11.06 6.33
N PHE A 58 -7.87 -10.72 5.72
CA PHE A 58 -7.32 -11.46 4.57
C PHE A 58 -6.95 -12.90 4.95
N ALA A 59 -6.32 -13.09 6.11
CA ALA A 59 -5.97 -14.42 6.59
C ALA A 59 -7.21 -15.29 6.85
N LYS A 60 -8.23 -14.72 7.51
CA LYS A 60 -9.43 -15.46 7.92
C LYS A 60 -10.36 -15.79 6.76
N HIS A 61 -10.52 -14.88 5.81
CA HIS A 61 -11.51 -15.03 4.75
C HIS A 61 -10.92 -15.60 3.46
N GLU A 62 -9.66 -15.30 3.15
CA GLU A 62 -9.05 -15.68 1.86
C GLU A 62 -7.82 -16.58 2.01
N GLY A 63 -7.34 -16.83 3.25
CA GLY A 63 -6.11 -17.58 3.50
C GLY A 63 -4.85 -16.86 2.98
N LEU A 64 -4.93 -15.54 2.76
CA LEU A 64 -3.83 -14.72 2.26
C LEU A 64 -3.13 -14.01 3.42
N LEU A 65 -1.81 -14.14 3.48
CA LEU A 65 -0.99 -13.50 4.50
C LEU A 65 -0.43 -12.17 3.98
N LEU A 66 -0.92 -11.07 4.54
CA LEU A 66 -0.35 -9.74 4.36
C LEU A 66 0.75 -9.47 5.40
N ASP A 67 1.64 -8.55 5.10
CA ASP A 67 2.74 -8.13 5.98
C ASP A 67 2.39 -6.88 6.82
N PRO A 68 3.02 -6.68 7.99
CA PRO A 68 2.70 -5.59 8.91
C PRO A 68 3.20 -4.20 8.51
N VAL A 69 4.02 -4.09 7.47
CA VAL A 69 4.70 -2.84 7.06
C VAL A 69 4.10 -2.26 5.79
N TYR A 70 3.89 -3.06 4.75
CA TYR A 70 3.47 -2.61 3.42
C TYR A 70 2.06 -3.06 3.07
N THR A 71 1.86 -4.36 2.88
CA THR A 71 0.62 -4.89 2.31
C THR A 71 -0.55 -4.82 3.28
N GLY A 72 -0.30 -4.97 4.59
CA GLY A 72 -1.29 -4.69 5.62
C GLY A 72 -1.77 -3.23 5.61
N ARG A 73 -0.86 -2.26 5.42
CA ARG A 73 -1.19 -0.83 5.30
C ARG A 73 -1.97 -0.52 4.03
N ALA A 74 -1.53 -1.04 2.90
CA ALA A 74 -2.24 -0.86 1.64
C ALA A 74 -3.65 -1.46 1.69
N ALA A 75 -3.82 -2.66 2.28
CA ALA A 75 -5.11 -3.29 2.44
C ALA A 75 -6.00 -2.56 3.44
N ALA A 76 -5.44 -2.07 4.56
CA ALA A 76 -6.16 -1.24 5.52
C ALA A 76 -6.74 0.02 4.85
N GLY A 77 -5.93 0.72 4.07
CA GLY A 77 -6.39 1.88 3.29
C GLY A 77 -7.45 1.52 2.25
N MET A 78 -7.30 0.39 1.55
CA MET A 78 -8.32 -0.08 0.60
C MET A 78 -9.65 -0.38 1.29
N ILE A 79 -9.63 -1.07 2.44
CA ILE A 79 -10.82 -1.40 3.23
C ILE A 79 -11.52 -0.14 3.72
N ASP A 80 -10.77 0.83 4.22
CA ASP A 80 -11.28 2.12 4.66
C ASP A 80 -11.94 2.89 3.49
N LEU A 81 -11.29 2.98 2.34
CA LEU A 81 -11.86 3.59 1.13
C LEU A 81 -13.14 2.89 0.65
N ILE A 82 -13.24 1.57 0.77
CA ILE A 82 -14.47 0.82 0.48
C ILE A 82 -15.58 1.22 1.46
N ARG A 83 -15.28 1.31 2.77
CA ARG A 83 -16.23 1.71 3.82
C ARG A 83 -16.75 3.13 3.60
N GLU A 84 -15.87 4.04 3.18
CA GLU A 84 -16.19 5.43 2.84
C GLU A 84 -16.87 5.59 1.46
N LYS A 85 -17.16 4.48 0.76
CA LYS A 85 -17.79 4.48 -0.57
C LYS A 85 -17.02 5.31 -1.59
N PHE A 86 -15.69 5.35 -1.47
CA PHE A 86 -14.81 6.00 -2.44
C PHE A 86 -14.91 5.32 -3.81
N PHE A 87 -14.83 3.99 -3.81
CA PHE A 87 -15.13 3.17 -4.97
C PHE A 87 -16.64 3.06 -5.13
N LYS A 88 -17.12 3.21 -6.36
CA LYS A 88 -18.54 3.01 -6.70
C LYS A 88 -18.75 1.53 -7.04
N ASP A 89 -19.42 1.23 -8.15
CA ASP A 89 -19.61 -0.13 -8.64
C ASP A 89 -18.40 -0.60 -9.47
N GLU A 90 -17.20 -0.42 -8.93
CA GLU A 90 -15.93 -0.72 -9.60
C GLU A 90 -15.34 -2.03 -9.07
N THR A 91 -14.64 -2.76 -9.95
CA THR A 91 -13.83 -3.90 -9.54
C THR A 91 -12.44 -3.40 -9.13
N VAL A 92 -12.06 -3.60 -7.87
CA VAL A 92 -10.76 -3.19 -7.34
C VAL A 92 -9.79 -4.37 -7.37
N LEU A 93 -8.65 -4.20 -8.07
CA LEU A 93 -7.55 -5.17 -8.07
C LEU A 93 -6.51 -4.75 -7.01
N PHE A 94 -6.37 -5.56 -5.97
CA PHE A 94 -5.31 -5.37 -4.96
C PHE A 94 -4.01 -6.04 -5.41
N LEU A 95 -2.92 -5.25 -5.52
CA LEU A 95 -1.60 -5.78 -5.84
C LEU A 95 -0.88 -6.21 -4.55
N HIS A 96 -0.90 -7.51 -4.26
CA HIS A 96 -0.18 -8.08 -3.13
C HIS A 96 1.32 -8.17 -3.43
N THR A 97 2.11 -7.24 -2.92
CA THR A 97 3.55 -7.09 -3.23
C THR A 97 4.50 -7.97 -2.41
N GLY A 98 3.99 -8.78 -1.46
CA GLY A 98 4.77 -9.69 -0.63
C GLY A 98 4.95 -9.19 0.81
N GLY A 99 6.14 -9.39 1.37
CA GLY A 99 6.54 -8.93 2.72
C GLY A 99 6.32 -9.93 3.86
N GLN A 100 5.71 -11.08 3.60
CA GLN A 100 5.27 -12.05 4.61
C GLN A 100 6.32 -12.47 5.65
N PRO A 101 7.62 -12.60 5.33
CA PRO A 101 8.62 -12.91 6.35
C PRO A 101 8.63 -11.95 7.55
N ALA A 102 8.20 -10.69 7.36
CA ALA A 102 8.10 -9.70 8.44
C ALA A 102 7.09 -10.10 9.54
N LEU A 103 6.10 -10.95 9.24
CA LEU A 103 5.18 -11.50 10.25
C LEU A 103 5.91 -12.24 11.37
N PHE A 104 7.06 -12.83 11.07
CA PHE A 104 7.82 -13.66 12.00
C PHE A 104 8.98 -12.92 12.67
N ALA A 105 9.18 -11.63 12.36
CA ALA A 105 10.19 -10.83 13.04
C ALA A 105 9.73 -10.52 14.47
N ASP A 106 10.67 -10.49 15.41
CA ASP A 106 10.40 -10.25 16.85
C ASP A 106 9.56 -8.99 17.11
N GLU A 107 9.72 -7.98 16.26
CA GLU A 107 8.96 -6.73 16.33
C GLU A 107 7.44 -6.93 16.17
N TYR A 108 7.00 -7.93 15.39
CA TYR A 108 5.60 -8.11 14.99
C TYR A 108 4.97 -9.45 15.43
N ALA A 109 5.78 -10.49 15.64
CA ALA A 109 5.30 -11.87 15.81
C ALA A 109 4.23 -12.08 16.89
N ASN A 110 4.22 -11.23 17.93
CA ASN A 110 3.26 -11.30 19.04
C ASN A 110 2.27 -10.11 19.08
N LYS A 111 2.14 -9.38 17.97
CA LYS A 111 1.35 -8.15 17.87
C LYS A 111 0.29 -8.18 16.77
N ILE A 112 0.01 -9.33 16.17
CA ILE A 112 -0.95 -9.50 15.06
C ILE A 112 -2.11 -10.39 15.49
#